data_AF-F8C7C3-F1
#
_entry.id   AF-F8C7C3-F1
#
_cell.length_a   1.000
_cell.length_b   1.000
_cell.length_c   1.000
_cell.angle_alpha   90.00
_cell.angle_beta   90.00
_cell.angle_gamma   90.00
#
_symmetry.space_group_name_H-M   'P 1'
#
loop_
_entity.id
_entity.type
_entity.pdbx_description
1 polymer ?
#
loop_
_entity_poly.entity_id
_entity_poly.type
_entity_poly.pdbx_seq_one_letter_code
_entity_poly.pdbx_strand_id
1 'polypeptide(L)'
;MATAIRDASGARWATSMFPEAIGGFAHGATGMGWALARLAVSGAGTPAERQAWLDVAHAAFDYEETLFHPDVGGWRDARSGVGARFLPNGCHGSTGIGLAACDLHARTGAARHLDVARRAAAAGLREGFGWSHTLCRGDLGLWELLERWRRIGPEALGADRDGWDAAILSGLEERGPVGGWSWDAFTPGLMPGIAGILHLLLELHPESRLATPLLLSLREEAPGPPSGRQAGTPKTAWRPVS
;
A
#
# COMPACT_ATOMS: atom_id res chain seq x y z
N MET A 1 -24.48 2.67 7.12
CA MET A 1 -23.28 1.80 7.08
C MET A 1 -23.59 0.56 7.90
N ALA A 2 -23.17 -0.62 7.45
CA ALA A 2 -23.31 -1.84 8.25
C ALA A 2 -22.50 -1.70 9.56
N THR A 3 -23.07 -2.13 10.68
CA THR A 3 -22.38 -2.16 11.97
C THR A 3 -21.27 -3.19 11.94
N ALA A 4 -20.12 -2.90 12.56
CA ALA A 4 -19.03 -3.85 12.66
C ALA A 4 -19.47 -5.10 13.44
N ILE A 5 -19.19 -6.28 12.89
CA ILE A 5 -19.24 -7.54 13.62
C ILE A 5 -17.97 -7.58 14.47
N ARG A 6 -18.10 -7.65 15.79
CA ARG A 6 -16.97 -7.70 16.74
C ARG A 6 -17.05 -8.97 17.57
N ASP A 7 -15.97 -9.74 17.57
CA ASP A 7 -15.82 -10.94 18.38
C ASP A 7 -14.34 -11.13 18.79
N ALA A 8 -13.99 -12.30 19.32
CA ALA A 8 -12.63 -12.61 19.75
C ALA A 8 -11.58 -12.57 18.63
N SER A 9 -12.02 -12.66 17.36
CA SER A 9 -11.12 -12.57 16.21
C SER A 9 -10.89 -11.12 15.74
N GLY A 10 -11.62 -10.13 16.27
CA GLY A 10 -11.49 -8.74 15.88
C GLY A 10 -12.77 -8.15 15.29
N ALA A 11 -12.62 -7.15 14.41
CA ALA A 11 -13.72 -6.42 13.78
C ALA A 11 -13.76 -6.62 12.26
N ARG A 12 -14.95 -6.87 11.72
CA ARG A 12 -15.17 -7.05 10.28
C ARG A 12 -16.53 -6.55 9.84
N TRP A 13 -16.72 -6.31 8.56
CA TRP A 13 -17.95 -5.75 8.00
C TRP A 13 -18.51 -6.63 6.91
N ALA A 14 -19.72 -7.14 7.12
CA ALA A 14 -20.49 -7.76 6.05
C ALA A 14 -20.99 -6.67 5.10
N THR A 15 -20.86 -6.91 3.80
CA THR A 15 -21.41 -6.06 2.76
C THR A 15 -22.38 -6.87 1.89
N SER A 16 -23.19 -6.19 1.07
CA SER A 16 -24.05 -6.89 0.09
C SER A 16 -23.23 -7.72 -0.91
N MET A 17 -22.00 -7.31 -1.19
CA MET A 17 -21.07 -8.02 -2.08
C MET A 17 -20.33 -9.16 -1.37
N PHE A 18 -20.02 -9.00 -0.08
CA PHE A 18 -19.28 -9.96 0.73
C PHE A 18 -19.96 -10.16 2.08
N PRO A 19 -21.00 -11.02 2.15
CA PRO A 19 -21.70 -11.32 3.39
C PRO A 19 -20.82 -11.97 4.47
N GLU A 20 -19.73 -12.62 4.07
CA GLU A 20 -18.79 -13.33 4.96
C GLU A 20 -17.88 -12.38 5.77
N ALA A 21 -17.93 -11.08 5.47
CA ALA A 21 -17.14 -10.05 6.13
C ALA A 21 -15.63 -10.31 6.04
N ILE A 22 -15.07 -10.15 4.84
CA ILE A 22 -13.72 -10.56 4.49
C ILE A 22 -12.61 -9.61 4.97
N GLY A 23 -11.37 -10.08 4.90
CA GLY A 23 -10.16 -9.24 5.00
C GLY A 23 -9.84 -8.50 3.70
N GLY A 24 -8.68 -7.87 3.66
CA GLY A 24 -8.17 -7.12 2.52
C GLY A 24 -8.56 -5.64 2.51
N PHE A 25 -8.02 -4.92 1.52
CA PHE A 25 -8.01 -3.46 1.52
C PHE A 25 -9.22 -2.82 0.85
N ALA A 26 -9.68 -3.30 -0.31
CA ALA A 26 -10.74 -2.59 -1.05
C ALA A 26 -12.13 -2.76 -0.41
N HIS A 27 -12.40 -3.95 0.14
CA HIS A 27 -13.74 -4.33 0.61
C HIS A 27 -13.75 -4.98 2.00
N GLY A 28 -12.60 -5.05 2.66
CA GLY A 28 -12.42 -5.84 3.87
C GLY A 28 -11.97 -5.05 5.09
N ALA A 29 -11.64 -5.81 6.13
CA ALA A 29 -11.27 -5.27 7.43
C ALA A 29 -10.08 -4.30 7.38
N THR A 30 -9.02 -4.61 6.62
CA THR A 30 -7.86 -3.70 6.50
C THR A 30 -8.26 -2.33 5.95
N GLY A 31 -9.11 -2.25 4.93
CA GLY A 31 -9.55 -0.97 4.36
C GLY A 31 -10.29 -0.10 5.36
N MET A 32 -11.23 -0.72 6.08
CA MET A 32 -11.99 -0.04 7.13
C MET A 32 -11.10 0.38 8.29
N GLY A 33 -10.21 -0.50 8.74
CA GLY A 33 -9.24 -0.20 9.80
C GLY A 33 -8.29 0.92 9.40
N TRP A 34 -7.80 0.91 8.16
CA TRP A 34 -6.94 1.95 7.62
C TRP A 34 -7.64 3.32 7.59
N ALA A 35 -8.90 3.38 7.11
CA ALA A 35 -9.66 4.63 7.09
C ALA A 35 -9.90 5.19 8.51
N LEU A 36 -10.24 4.33 9.47
CA LEU A 36 -10.45 4.71 10.86
C LEU A 36 -9.14 5.16 11.54
N ALA A 37 -8.05 4.44 11.32
CA ALA A 37 -6.74 4.82 11.84
C ALA A 37 -6.27 6.16 11.26
N ARG A 38 -6.46 6.40 9.95
CA ARG A 38 -6.18 7.69 9.32
C ARG A 38 -7.03 8.82 9.92
N LEU A 39 -8.32 8.57 10.15
CA LEU A 39 -9.21 9.54 10.79
C LEU A 39 -8.75 9.85 12.22
N ALA A 40 -8.30 8.85 12.97
CA ALA A 40 -7.78 9.05 14.32
C ALA A 40 -6.49 9.84 14.39
N VAL A 41 -5.67 9.86 13.34
CA VAL A 41 -4.42 10.65 13.32
C VAL A 41 -4.56 11.99 12.57
N SER A 42 -5.74 12.32 12.01
CA SER A 42 -5.94 13.51 11.15
C SER A 42 -6.24 14.82 11.89
N GLY A 43 -6.25 14.82 13.22
CA GLY A 43 -6.67 15.97 14.04
C GLY A 43 -8.19 16.15 14.17
N ALA A 44 -8.99 15.34 13.46
CA ALA A 44 -10.44 15.31 13.63
C ALA A 44 -10.87 14.78 15.01
N GLY A 45 -12.09 15.15 15.43
CA GLY A 45 -12.74 14.65 16.64
C GLY A 45 -12.11 15.12 17.96
N THR A 46 -12.69 14.66 19.06
CA THR A 46 -12.16 14.76 20.42
C THR A 46 -11.12 13.65 20.69
N PRO A 47 -10.28 13.78 21.74
CA PRO A 47 -9.38 12.70 22.13
C PRO A 47 -10.08 11.35 22.36
N ALA A 48 -11.28 11.37 22.94
CA ALA A 48 -12.07 10.16 23.19
C ALA A 48 -12.58 9.51 21.90
N GLU A 49 -13.06 10.30 20.94
CA GLU A 49 -13.49 9.78 19.64
C GLU A 49 -12.33 9.19 18.84
N ARG A 50 -11.17 9.87 18.84
CA ARG A 50 -9.96 9.33 18.19
C ARG A 50 -9.53 8.00 18.78
N GLN A 51 -9.58 7.87 20.10
CA GLN A 51 -9.27 6.59 20.75
C GLN A 51 -10.27 5.50 20.34
N ALA A 52 -11.57 5.81 20.32
CA ALA A 52 -12.59 4.86 19.89
C ALA A 52 -12.40 4.41 18.43
N TRP A 53 -12.01 5.33 17.53
CA TRP A 53 -11.67 4.98 16.14
C TRP A 53 -10.44 4.08 16.05
N LEU A 54 -9.38 4.36 16.84
CA LEU A 54 -8.20 3.49 16.92
C LEU A 54 -8.53 2.10 17.44
N ASP A 55 -9.39 2.00 18.46
CA ASP A 55 -9.76 0.70 19.03
C ASP A 55 -10.51 -0.18 18.01
N VAL A 56 -11.36 0.43 17.18
CA VAL A 56 -12.03 -0.28 16.09
C VAL A 56 -11.06 -0.61 14.96
N ALA A 57 -10.14 0.30 14.63
CA ALA A 57 -9.10 0.04 13.64
C ALA A 57 -8.19 -1.13 14.05
N HIS A 58 -7.76 -1.14 15.31
CA HIS A 58 -6.96 -2.22 15.88
C HIS A 58 -7.67 -3.56 15.80
N ALA A 59 -8.95 -3.61 16.22
CA ALA A 59 -9.74 -4.82 16.08
C ALA A 59 -9.87 -5.28 14.62
N ALA A 60 -9.95 -4.36 13.65
CA ALA A 60 -9.99 -4.72 12.24
C ALA A 60 -8.69 -5.36 11.74
N PHE A 61 -7.56 -4.82 12.19
CA PHE A 61 -6.25 -5.39 11.90
C PHE A 61 -6.03 -6.74 12.60
N ASP A 62 -6.55 -6.91 13.82
CA ASP A 62 -6.50 -8.19 14.53
C ASP A 62 -7.24 -9.28 13.75
N TYR A 63 -8.40 -8.94 13.16
CA TYR A 63 -9.11 -9.85 12.25
C TYR A 63 -8.30 -10.19 11.00
N GLU A 64 -7.65 -9.19 10.39
CA GLU A 64 -6.78 -9.45 9.24
C GLU A 64 -5.63 -10.42 9.60
N GLU A 65 -5.02 -10.27 10.78
CA GLU A 65 -3.96 -11.18 11.22
C GLU A 65 -4.44 -12.62 11.40
N THR A 66 -5.72 -12.85 11.72
CA THR A 66 -6.28 -14.22 11.76
C THR A 66 -6.32 -14.90 10.39
N LEU A 67 -6.21 -14.12 9.31
CA LEU A 67 -6.17 -14.64 7.94
C LEU A 67 -4.75 -14.90 7.45
N PHE A 68 -3.72 -14.42 8.15
CA PHE A 68 -2.34 -14.66 7.76
C PHE A 68 -1.93 -16.11 8.03
N HIS A 69 -1.34 -16.76 7.03
CA HIS A 69 -0.82 -18.12 7.15
C HIS A 69 0.72 -18.10 7.06
N PRO A 70 1.44 -18.32 8.17
CA PRO A 70 2.91 -18.22 8.21
C PRO A 70 3.61 -19.13 7.21
N ASP A 71 3.16 -20.38 7.07
CA ASP A 71 3.79 -21.35 6.16
C ASP A 71 3.66 -20.97 4.68
N VAL A 72 2.66 -20.17 4.33
CA VAL A 72 2.42 -19.67 2.96
C VAL A 72 3.01 -18.26 2.77
N GLY A 73 3.18 -17.52 3.86
CA GLY A 73 3.60 -16.12 3.84
C GLY A 73 2.58 -15.24 3.12
N GLY A 74 1.29 -15.39 3.45
CA GLY A 74 0.21 -14.62 2.82
C GLY A 74 -1.11 -14.68 3.59
N TRP A 75 -2.04 -13.81 3.21
CA TRP A 75 -3.38 -13.73 3.80
C TRP A 75 -4.36 -14.58 2.99
N ARG A 76 -5.13 -15.40 3.71
CA ARG A 76 -6.16 -16.26 3.15
C ARG A 76 -7.34 -15.42 2.68
N ASP A 77 -7.80 -15.68 1.46
CA ASP A 77 -9.06 -15.15 0.95
C ASP A 77 -10.25 -15.79 1.69
N ALA A 78 -11.01 -14.98 2.41
CA ALA A 78 -12.13 -15.42 3.25
C ALA A 78 -13.46 -15.54 2.49
N ARG A 79 -13.51 -15.25 1.18
CA ARG A 79 -14.75 -15.36 0.39
C ARG A 79 -15.23 -16.82 0.32
N SER A 80 -16.54 -17.01 0.31
CA SER A 80 -17.12 -18.35 0.14
C SER A 80 -16.88 -18.88 -1.28
N GLY A 81 -16.71 -20.21 -1.40
CA GLY A 81 -16.63 -20.89 -2.71
C GLY A 81 -15.32 -20.73 -3.50
N VAL A 82 -14.36 -19.93 -3.05
CA VAL A 82 -13.05 -19.77 -3.73
C VAL A 82 -11.98 -20.78 -3.30
N GLY A 83 -12.22 -21.57 -2.25
CA GLY A 83 -11.21 -22.45 -1.64
C GLY A 83 -10.14 -21.68 -0.87
N ALA A 84 -9.13 -22.36 -0.32
CA ALA A 84 -7.98 -21.71 0.33
C ALA A 84 -7.07 -21.07 -0.72
N ARG A 85 -7.46 -19.90 -1.23
CA ARG A 85 -6.64 -19.09 -2.14
C ARG A 85 -5.92 -18.01 -1.36
N PHE A 86 -4.66 -17.81 -1.68
CA PHE A 86 -3.84 -16.71 -1.20
C PHE A 86 -3.63 -15.81 -2.40
N LEU A 87 -4.56 -14.87 -2.59
CA LEU A 87 -4.50 -13.95 -3.71
C LEU A 87 -3.59 -12.77 -3.34
N PRO A 88 -2.56 -12.46 -4.12
CA PRO A 88 -1.66 -11.34 -3.84
C PRO A 88 -2.19 -9.97 -4.33
N ASN A 89 -3.37 -9.99 -4.94
CA ASN A 89 -4.00 -8.88 -5.65
C ASN A 89 -4.34 -7.68 -4.73
N GLY A 90 -4.15 -6.43 -5.17
CA GLY A 90 -4.41 -5.21 -4.39
C GLY A 90 -5.79 -5.11 -3.75
N CYS A 91 -6.85 -5.59 -4.42
CA CYS A 91 -8.21 -5.47 -3.91
C CYS A 91 -8.53 -6.39 -2.70
N HIS A 92 -7.87 -7.55 -2.54
CA HIS A 92 -8.17 -8.52 -1.46
C HIS A 92 -6.93 -9.24 -0.89
N GLY A 93 -5.73 -8.78 -1.24
CA GLY A 93 -4.49 -9.52 -1.05
C GLY A 93 -3.39 -8.70 -0.41
N SER A 94 -2.22 -9.34 -0.30
CA SER A 94 -1.01 -8.79 0.34
C SER A 94 -0.67 -7.39 -0.16
N THR A 95 -0.86 -7.09 -1.44
CA THR A 95 -0.56 -5.78 -2.01
C THR A 95 -1.31 -4.64 -1.32
N GLY A 96 -2.64 -4.74 -1.20
CA GLY A 96 -3.45 -3.70 -0.56
C GLY A 96 -3.18 -3.61 0.95
N ILE A 97 -2.97 -4.76 1.59
CA ILE A 97 -2.63 -4.84 3.01
C ILE A 97 -1.29 -4.13 3.29
N GLY A 98 -0.29 -4.38 2.44
CA GLY A 98 1.01 -3.73 2.51
C GLY A 98 0.94 -2.22 2.27
N LEU A 99 0.12 -1.76 1.32
CA LEU A 99 -0.07 -0.33 1.06
C LEU A 99 -0.64 0.40 2.27
N ALA A 100 -1.69 -0.16 2.88
CA ALA A 100 -2.28 0.36 4.11
C ALA A 100 -1.25 0.41 5.25
N ALA A 101 -0.46 -0.66 5.40
CA ALA A 101 0.57 -0.74 6.43
C ALA A 101 1.71 0.26 6.19
N CYS A 102 2.15 0.46 4.95
CA CYS A 102 3.15 1.45 4.59
C CYS A 102 2.68 2.88 4.95
N ASP A 103 1.45 3.24 4.57
CA ASP A 103 0.88 4.56 4.88
C ASP A 103 0.76 4.78 6.39
N LEU A 104 0.26 3.80 7.14
CA LEU A 104 0.11 3.93 8.59
C LEU A 104 1.46 3.97 9.31
N HIS A 105 2.44 3.20 8.86
CA HIS A 105 3.78 3.26 9.42
C HIS A 105 4.40 4.64 9.18
N ALA A 106 4.33 5.18 7.96
CA ALA A 106 4.85 6.51 7.66
C ALA A 106 4.21 7.63 8.51
N ARG A 107 2.94 7.46 8.92
CA ARG A 107 2.22 8.43 9.76
C ARG A 107 2.49 8.29 11.25
N THR A 108 2.74 7.07 11.73
CA THR A 108 2.70 6.75 13.17
C THR A 108 4.03 6.24 13.73
N GLY A 109 4.94 5.76 12.87
CA GLY A 109 6.16 5.05 13.27
C GLY A 109 5.91 3.69 13.95
N ALA A 110 4.67 3.19 14.01
CA ALA A 110 4.37 1.99 14.79
C ALA A 110 4.96 0.72 14.14
N ALA A 111 5.67 -0.07 14.95
CA ALA A 111 6.38 -1.27 14.50
C ALA A 111 5.47 -2.35 13.92
N ARG A 112 4.23 -2.47 14.43
CA ARG A 112 3.20 -3.39 13.90
C ARG A 112 2.96 -3.20 12.40
N HIS A 113 2.96 -1.94 11.93
CA HIS A 113 2.67 -1.63 10.54
C HIS A 113 3.90 -1.90 9.67
N LEU A 114 5.11 -1.68 10.21
CA LEU A 114 6.35 -2.06 9.54
C LEU A 114 6.42 -3.58 9.32
N ASP A 115 6.06 -4.39 10.31
CA ASP A 115 6.05 -5.85 10.17
C ASP A 115 5.06 -6.34 9.11
N VAL A 116 3.83 -5.79 9.10
CA VAL A 116 2.82 -6.11 8.08
C VAL A 116 3.32 -5.72 6.69
N ALA A 117 3.90 -4.51 6.54
CA ALA A 117 4.45 -4.04 5.28
C ALA A 117 5.57 -4.95 4.77
N ARG A 118 6.47 -5.40 5.66
CA ARG A 118 7.55 -6.34 5.35
C ARG A 118 7.00 -7.67 4.83
N ARG A 119 6.02 -8.26 5.54
CA ARG A 119 5.38 -9.53 5.13
C ARG A 119 4.66 -9.39 3.79
N ALA A 120 3.96 -8.28 3.58
CA ALA A 120 3.28 -7.98 2.32
C ALA A 120 4.26 -7.81 1.15
N ALA A 121 5.35 -7.06 1.34
CA ALA A 121 6.39 -6.89 0.32
C ALA A 121 7.05 -8.23 -0.03
N ALA A 122 7.36 -9.06 0.96
CA ALA A 122 7.90 -10.41 0.72
C ALA A 122 6.92 -11.30 -0.07
N ALA A 123 5.62 -11.23 0.24
CA ALA A 123 4.60 -11.94 -0.52
C ALA A 123 4.51 -11.47 -1.98
N GLY A 124 4.59 -10.15 -2.20
CA GLY A 124 4.58 -9.55 -3.53
C GLY A 124 5.81 -9.90 -4.37
N LEU A 125 7.01 -9.84 -3.78
CA LEU A 125 8.26 -10.25 -4.46
C LEU A 125 8.24 -11.72 -4.86
N ARG A 126 7.61 -12.59 -4.06
CA ARG A 126 7.45 -14.01 -4.38
C ARG A 126 6.48 -14.25 -5.54
N GLU A 127 5.47 -13.40 -5.71
CA GLU A 127 4.58 -13.45 -6.88
C GLU A 127 5.31 -12.98 -8.14
N GLY A 128 6.00 -11.84 -8.05
CA GLY A 128 6.66 -11.22 -9.18
C GLY A 128 5.70 -10.51 -10.14
N PHE A 129 6.24 -10.03 -11.26
CA PHE A 129 5.52 -9.30 -12.30
C PHE A 129 5.18 -10.20 -13.50
N GLY A 130 4.28 -9.71 -14.37
CA GLY A 130 4.02 -10.28 -15.69
C GLY A 130 2.58 -10.70 -15.93
N TRP A 131 1.68 -10.51 -14.96
CA TRP A 131 0.32 -11.07 -15.03
C TRP A 131 -0.68 -10.11 -15.67
N SER A 132 -0.74 -8.87 -15.21
CA SER A 132 -1.54 -7.80 -15.81
C SER A 132 -0.97 -6.45 -15.43
N HIS A 133 -1.19 -5.43 -16.24
CA HIS A 133 -0.71 -4.08 -15.96
C HIS A 133 -1.79 -3.25 -15.24
N THR A 134 -2.56 -3.83 -14.31
CA THR A 134 -3.64 -3.09 -13.63
C THR A 134 -3.27 -2.67 -12.21
N LEU A 135 -3.89 -1.60 -11.70
CA LEU A 135 -3.67 -1.13 -10.32
C LEU A 135 -4.38 -2.01 -9.28
N CYS A 136 -5.60 -2.51 -9.56
CA CYS A 136 -6.36 -3.29 -8.57
C CYS A 136 -5.86 -4.74 -8.41
N ARG A 137 -5.36 -5.39 -9.48
CA ARG A 137 -4.98 -6.82 -9.46
C ARG A 137 -3.81 -7.13 -10.40
N GLY A 138 -2.84 -6.22 -10.49
CA GLY A 138 -1.73 -6.40 -11.41
C GLY A 138 -0.44 -5.78 -10.91
N ASP A 139 0.53 -5.85 -11.81
CA ASP A 139 1.91 -5.46 -11.67
C ASP A 139 2.06 -4.02 -11.15
N LEU A 140 1.16 -3.12 -11.55
CA LEU A 140 1.22 -1.72 -11.08
C LEU A 140 0.89 -1.60 -9.60
N GLY A 141 -0.07 -2.37 -9.09
CA GLY A 141 -0.38 -2.37 -7.66
C GLY A 141 0.80 -2.92 -6.84
N LEU A 142 1.45 -3.97 -7.34
CA LEU A 142 2.64 -4.54 -6.73
C LEU A 142 3.80 -3.53 -6.72
N TRP A 143 4.04 -2.87 -7.86
CA TRP A 143 5.05 -1.83 -7.98
C TRP A 143 4.86 -0.72 -6.94
N GLU A 144 3.64 -0.23 -6.79
CA GLU A 144 3.29 0.81 -5.81
C GLU A 144 3.62 0.38 -4.38
N LEU A 145 3.31 -0.87 -4.02
CA LEU A 145 3.68 -1.42 -2.72
C LEU A 145 5.21 -1.44 -2.55
N LEU A 146 5.92 -1.98 -3.53
CA LEU A 146 7.36 -2.18 -3.44
C LEU A 146 8.13 -0.85 -3.41
N GLU A 147 7.70 0.15 -4.18
CA GLU A 147 8.27 1.50 -4.12
C GLU A 147 8.02 2.17 -2.77
N ARG A 148 6.83 2.01 -2.19
CA ARG A 148 6.53 2.53 -0.85
C ARG A 148 7.32 1.83 0.23
N TRP A 149 7.43 0.51 0.16
CA TRP A 149 8.27 -0.29 1.04
C TRP A 149 9.73 0.19 0.99
N ARG A 150 10.28 0.40 -0.21
CA ARG A 150 11.63 0.93 -0.42
C ARG A 150 11.86 2.28 0.25
N ARG A 151 10.85 3.15 0.31
CA ARG A 151 10.95 4.49 0.93
C ARG A 151 10.91 4.48 2.45
N ILE A 152 10.45 3.39 3.10
CA ILE A 152 10.23 3.36 4.56
C ILE A 152 11.54 3.29 5.35
N GLY A 153 12.57 2.56 4.88
CA GLY A 153 13.82 2.49 5.65
C GLY A 153 14.82 1.42 5.22
N PRO A 154 15.95 1.33 5.92
CA PRO A 154 17.11 0.50 5.55
C PRO A 154 16.83 -1.01 5.53
N GLU A 155 15.82 -1.52 6.24
CA GLU A 155 15.39 -2.92 6.08
C GLU A 155 14.79 -3.25 4.71
N ALA A 156 14.50 -2.24 3.89
CA ALA A 156 14.15 -2.38 2.48
C ALA A 156 15.36 -2.30 1.52
N LEU A 157 16.60 -2.21 2.04
CA LEU A 157 17.84 -2.25 1.25
C LEU A 157 17.92 -3.58 0.48
N GLY A 158 17.88 -3.49 -0.85
CA GLY A 158 17.83 -4.64 -1.77
C GLY A 158 16.72 -4.55 -2.82
N ALA A 159 15.82 -3.57 -2.69
CA ALA A 159 14.80 -3.23 -3.67
C ALA A 159 15.40 -2.71 -4.99
N ASP A 160 15.31 -3.52 -6.05
CA ASP A 160 15.76 -3.19 -7.41
C ASP A 160 14.65 -2.44 -8.18
N ARG A 161 14.53 -1.14 -7.91
CA ARG A 161 13.54 -0.30 -8.62
C ARG A 161 13.75 -0.37 -10.14
N ASP A 162 15.00 -0.27 -10.59
CA ASP A 162 15.32 -0.29 -12.02
C ASP A 162 14.87 -1.62 -12.65
N GLY A 163 15.07 -2.75 -11.96
CA GLY A 163 14.57 -4.05 -12.39
C GLY A 163 13.04 -4.16 -12.42
N TRP A 164 12.34 -3.54 -11.47
CA TRP A 164 10.86 -3.51 -11.48
C TRP A 164 10.31 -2.64 -12.60
N ASP A 165 10.91 -1.46 -12.81
CA ASP A 165 10.58 -0.56 -13.91
C ASP A 165 10.81 -1.27 -15.25
N ALA A 166 11.97 -1.93 -15.40
CA ALA A 166 12.29 -2.72 -16.59
C ALA A 166 11.31 -3.89 -16.82
N ALA A 167 10.89 -4.59 -15.76
CA ALA A 167 9.92 -5.69 -15.89
C ALA A 167 8.55 -5.21 -16.41
N ILE A 168 8.07 -4.07 -15.91
CA ILE A 168 6.81 -3.47 -16.35
C ILE A 168 6.92 -2.97 -17.80
N LEU A 169 7.99 -2.24 -18.12
CA LEU A 169 8.20 -1.69 -19.46
C LEU A 169 8.37 -2.80 -20.50
N SER A 170 9.18 -3.82 -20.20
CA SER A 170 9.35 -4.98 -21.09
C SER A 170 8.02 -5.71 -21.30
N GLY A 171 7.23 -5.87 -20.24
CA GLY A 171 5.90 -6.48 -20.33
C GLY A 171 4.93 -5.70 -21.23
N LEU A 172 4.96 -4.37 -21.16
CA LEU A 172 4.17 -3.48 -22.02
C LEU A 172 4.64 -3.52 -23.48
N GLU A 173 5.95 -3.55 -23.72
CA GLU A 173 6.52 -3.62 -25.08
C GLU A 173 6.21 -4.95 -25.78
N GLU A 174 6.31 -6.06 -25.06
CA GLU A 174 6.11 -7.40 -25.61
C GLU A 174 4.64 -7.74 -25.86
N ARG A 175 3.76 -7.34 -24.94
CA ARG A 175 2.36 -7.81 -24.91
C ARG A 175 1.34 -6.69 -25.11
N GLY A 176 1.78 -5.44 -25.13
CA GLY A 176 0.89 -4.29 -25.04
C GLY A 176 0.27 -4.12 -23.64
N PRO A 177 -0.58 -3.09 -23.46
CA PRO A 177 -1.26 -2.84 -22.20
C PRO A 177 -2.29 -3.94 -21.90
N VAL A 178 -2.08 -4.65 -20.79
CA VAL A 178 -2.96 -5.74 -20.35
C VAL A 178 -3.87 -5.23 -19.24
N GLY A 179 -5.12 -4.94 -19.58
CA GLY A 179 -6.16 -4.53 -18.65
C GLY A 179 -7.33 -5.52 -18.58
N GLY A 180 -8.17 -5.39 -17.55
CA GLY A 180 -9.42 -6.11 -17.44
C GLY A 180 -9.28 -7.61 -17.14
N TRP A 181 -10.39 -8.35 -17.31
CA TRP A 181 -10.44 -9.81 -17.11
C TRP A 181 -10.16 -10.61 -18.40
N SER A 182 -10.12 -9.93 -19.54
CA SER A 182 -9.93 -10.47 -20.88
C SER A 182 -8.92 -9.60 -21.60
N TRP A 183 -7.85 -10.22 -22.08
CA TRP A 183 -6.65 -9.59 -22.63
C TRP A 183 -6.92 -8.60 -23.77
N ASP A 184 -8.06 -8.75 -24.48
CA ASP A 184 -8.42 -7.95 -25.66
C ASP A 184 -9.51 -6.87 -25.40
N ALA A 185 -10.01 -6.74 -24.18
CA ALA A 185 -11.09 -5.78 -23.88
C ALA A 185 -10.54 -4.42 -23.46
N PHE A 186 -10.73 -3.40 -24.32
CA PHE A 186 -10.44 -2.01 -23.97
C PHE A 186 -11.23 -1.59 -22.71
N THR A 187 -10.50 -1.43 -21.60
CA THR A 187 -11.07 -1.03 -20.31
C THR A 187 -10.47 0.34 -19.95
N PRO A 188 -11.20 1.46 -20.10
CA PRO A 188 -10.64 2.79 -19.89
C PRO A 188 -10.44 3.18 -18.43
N GLY A 189 -10.89 2.35 -17.48
CA GLY A 189 -10.89 2.68 -16.05
C GLY A 189 -9.49 2.80 -15.43
N LEU A 190 -9.39 3.55 -14.33
CA LEU A 190 -8.13 3.72 -13.59
C LEU A 190 -7.68 2.43 -12.89
N MET A 191 -8.59 1.75 -12.19
CA MET A 191 -8.26 0.59 -11.36
C MET A 191 -8.03 -0.70 -12.16
N PRO A 192 -8.98 -1.16 -13.01
CA PRO A 192 -8.81 -2.37 -13.81
C PRO A 192 -8.30 -2.12 -15.23
N GLY A 193 -7.97 -0.88 -15.59
CA GLY A 193 -7.88 -0.48 -16.99
C GLY A 193 -6.65 0.35 -17.35
N ILE A 194 -6.61 0.78 -18.61
CA ILE A 194 -5.45 1.43 -19.22
C ILE A 194 -5.12 2.79 -18.64
N ALA A 195 -6.08 3.49 -18.03
CA ALA A 195 -5.80 4.76 -17.37
C ALA A 195 -4.87 4.57 -16.16
N GLY A 196 -4.92 3.41 -15.50
CA GLY A 196 -3.97 3.05 -14.44
C GLY A 196 -2.55 2.87 -14.97
N ILE A 197 -2.42 2.26 -16.15
CA ILE A 197 -1.14 2.10 -16.86
C ILE A 197 -0.53 3.46 -17.18
N LEU A 198 -1.33 4.35 -17.77
CA LEU A 198 -0.88 5.70 -18.09
C LEU A 198 -0.48 6.47 -16.82
N HIS A 199 -1.23 6.34 -15.74
CA HIS A 199 -0.89 6.96 -14.46
C HIS A 199 0.48 6.49 -13.96
N LEU A 200 0.72 5.18 -13.95
CA LEU A 200 2.01 4.65 -13.47
C LEU A 200 3.16 5.04 -14.40
N LEU A 201 2.99 4.98 -15.72
CA LEU A 201 4.05 5.38 -16.65
C LEU A 201 4.49 6.84 -16.43
N LEU A 202 3.55 7.72 -16.07
CA LEU A 202 3.87 9.10 -15.68
C LEU A 202 4.54 9.17 -14.29
N GLU A 203 4.24 8.24 -13.38
CA GLU A 203 4.87 8.12 -12.06
C GLU A 203 6.32 7.59 -12.12
N LEU A 204 6.65 6.76 -13.11
CA LEU A 204 8.02 6.26 -13.33
C LEU A 204 9.02 7.39 -13.60
N HIS A 205 8.56 8.54 -14.11
CA HIS A 205 9.43 9.69 -14.33
C HIS A 205 10.06 10.17 -13.01
N PRO A 206 11.40 10.38 -12.93
CA PRO A 206 12.07 10.76 -11.68
C PRO A 206 11.55 12.05 -11.03
N GLU A 207 11.01 12.96 -11.84
CA GLU A 207 10.42 14.23 -11.37
C GLU A 207 8.92 14.16 -11.11
N SER A 208 8.31 12.98 -11.24
CA SER A 208 6.87 12.84 -11.04
C SER A 208 6.45 13.21 -9.62
N ARG A 209 5.31 13.89 -9.52
CA ARG A 209 4.66 14.28 -8.26
C ARG A 209 3.22 13.80 -8.21
N LEU A 210 2.89 12.83 -9.05
CA LEU A 210 1.56 12.24 -9.07
C LEU A 210 1.31 11.53 -7.75
N ALA A 211 0.09 11.66 -7.27
CA ALA A 211 -0.34 10.97 -6.07
C ALA A 211 -0.93 9.62 -6.46
N THR A 212 -0.52 8.57 -5.76
CA THR A 212 -1.13 7.25 -5.96
C THR A 212 -2.64 7.30 -5.67
N PRO A 213 -3.49 6.85 -6.59
CA PRO A 213 -4.92 6.76 -6.35
C PRO A 213 -5.26 5.67 -5.32
N LEU A 214 -4.34 4.75 -5.04
CA LEU A 214 -4.55 3.62 -4.13
C LEU A 214 -4.69 4.04 -2.66
N LEU A 215 -4.11 5.19 -2.27
CA LEU A 215 -4.16 5.70 -0.89
C LEU A 215 -4.97 6.99 -0.74
N LEU A 216 -5.63 7.44 -1.82
CA LEU A 216 -6.42 8.66 -1.85
C LEU A 216 -5.60 9.88 -1.37
N SER A 217 -4.33 9.93 -1.76
CA SER A 217 -3.39 10.99 -1.40
C SER A 217 -3.67 12.23 -2.25
N LEU A 218 -3.65 13.43 -1.65
CA LEU A 218 -3.91 14.67 -2.39
C LEU A 218 -2.64 15.26 -3.03
N ARG A 219 -1.45 14.84 -2.59
CA ARG A 219 -0.10 15.09 -3.16
C ARG A 219 0.95 14.47 -2.24
N GLU A 220 2.06 13.97 -2.80
CA GLU A 220 3.28 13.75 -2.02
C GLU A 220 4.04 15.09 -1.95
N GLU A 221 4.34 15.58 -0.75
CA GLU A 221 5.28 16.70 -0.60
C GLU A 221 6.68 16.21 -1.01
N ALA A 222 7.43 17.07 -1.70
CA ALA A 222 8.81 16.76 -2.03
C ALA A 222 9.58 16.44 -0.74
N PRO A 223 10.49 15.45 -0.75
CA PRO A 223 11.38 15.27 0.38
C PRO A 223 12.09 16.60 0.63
N GLY A 224 11.90 17.15 1.84
CA GLY A 224 12.63 18.33 2.27
C GLY A 224 14.14 18.06 2.15
N PRO A 225 14.97 19.10 1.93
CA PRO A 225 16.41 18.91 1.90
C PRO A 225 16.85 18.19 3.19
N PRO A 226 17.81 17.24 3.12
CA PRO A 226 18.30 16.58 4.31
C PRO A 226 18.68 17.66 5.31
N SER A 227 18.21 17.52 6.55
CA SER A 227 18.56 18.43 7.63
C SER A 227 20.07 18.34 7.85
N GLY A 228 20.80 19.17 7.12
CA GLY A 228 22.22 19.34 7.29
C GLY A 228 22.41 19.81 8.72
N ARG A 229 23.02 18.96 9.55
CA ARG A 229 23.72 19.44 10.74
C ARG A 229 24.59 20.58 10.25
N GLN A 230 24.33 21.79 10.75
CA GLN A 230 25.23 22.92 10.56
C GLN A 230 26.60 22.50 11.10
N ALA A 231 27.49 22.07 10.22
CA ALA A 231 28.91 22.05 10.50
C ALA A 231 29.28 23.53 10.67
N GLY A 232 29.67 23.89 11.89
CA GLY A 232 30.05 25.26 12.24
C GLY A 232 31.03 25.82 11.23
N THR A 233 30.70 26.99 10.68
CA THR A 233 31.63 27.78 9.89
C THR A 233 32.85 28.12 10.76
N PRO A 234 34.08 27.82 10.33
CA PRO A 234 35.26 28.39 10.98
C PRO A 234 35.26 29.89 10.69
N LYS A 235 35.25 30.71 11.73
CA LYS A 235 35.52 32.15 11.62
C LYS A 235 36.99 32.34 11.18
N THR A 236 37.24 32.49 9.89
CA THR A 236 38.50 33.09 9.41
C THR A 236 38.37 34.61 9.49
N ALA A 237 39.00 35.18 10.52
CA ALA A 237 39.22 36.61 10.62
C ALA A 237 40.29 37.04 9.60
N TRP A 238 39.91 37.86 8.62
CA TRP A 238 40.85 38.56 7.76
C TRP A 238 41.24 39.87 8.46
N ARG A 239 42.54 40.06 8.73
CA ARG A 239 43.13 41.35 9.14
C ARG A 239 43.75 41.99 7.90
N PRO A 240 43.55 43.29 7.64
CA PRO A 240 44.32 43.99 6.62
C PRO A 240 45.73 44.27 7.17
N VAL A 241 46.74 44.04 6.34
CA VAL A 241 48.08 44.59 6.52
C VAL A 241 48.22 45.75 5.55
N SER A 242 48.77 46.83 6.10
CA SER A 242 49.17 48.13 5.52
C SER A 242 49.59 48.15 4.06
#